data_AF-A0A7T5RC97-F1
#
_entry.id   AF-A0A7T5RC97-F1
#
_cell.length_a   1.000
_cell.length_b   1.000
_cell.length_c   1.000
_cell.angle_alpha   90.00
_cell.angle_beta   90.00
_cell.angle_gamma   90.00
#
_symmetry.space_group_name_H-M   'P 1'
#
loop_
_entity.id
_entity.type
_entity.pdbx_description
1 polymer ?
#
loop_
_entity_poly.entity_id
_entity_poly.type
_entity_poly.pdbx_seq_one_letter_code
_entity_poly.pdbx_strand_id
1 'polypeptide(L)'
;MERLRSEIIEEYFFDVPVWDAEGHICPAPPEAISKFEELKQNWMQTLPKLSQEVPSVALYPIYKGDKQGYVVATQIIYKPSSIPEED
;
A
#
# COMPACT_ATOMS: atom_id res chain seq x y z
N MET A 1 -10.05 11.18 -17.00
CA MET A 1 -9.36 10.80 -15.76
C MET A 1 -8.11 10.05 -16.15
N GLU A 2 -6.95 10.67 -16.00
CA GLU A 2 -5.66 9.97 -16.15
C GLU A 2 -5.54 8.94 -15.03
N ARG A 3 -5.21 7.69 -15.37
CA ARG A 3 -5.01 6.64 -14.37
C ARG A 3 -3.67 6.89 -13.69
N LEU A 4 -3.69 7.08 -12.38
CA LEU A 4 -2.47 7.07 -11.57
C LEU A 4 -1.78 5.71 -11.78
N ARG A 5 -0.52 5.74 -12.22
CA ARG A 5 0.31 4.55 -12.31
C ARG A 5 0.96 4.32 -10.95
N SER A 6 0.80 3.12 -10.41
CA SER A 6 1.53 2.68 -9.23
C SER A 6 2.23 1.35 -9.51
N GLU A 7 3.36 1.14 -8.84
CA GLU A 7 4.11 -0.12 -8.86
C GLU A 7 4.27 -0.60 -7.42
N ILE A 8 3.91 -1.87 -7.16
CA ILE A 8 4.15 -2.53 -5.88
C ILE A 8 5.55 -3.12 -5.91
N ILE A 9 6.36 -2.79 -4.92
CA ILE A 9 7.76 -3.24 -4.83
C ILE A 9 7.86 -4.49 -3.95
N GLU A 10 7.25 -4.46 -2.77
CA GLU A 10 7.15 -5.59 -1.86
C GLU A 10 5.74 -5.69 -1.26
N GLU A 11 5.28 -6.91 -1.00
CA GLU A 11 4.03 -7.17 -0.30
C GLU A 11 4.15 -8.27 0.76
N TYR A 12 3.38 -8.11 1.84
CA TYR A 12 3.30 -9.03 2.96
C TYR A 12 1.83 -9.32 3.26
N PHE A 13 1.43 -10.59 3.26
CA PHE A 13 0.06 -11.01 3.50
C PHE A 13 -0.10 -11.64 4.90
N PHE A 14 -1.08 -11.14 5.65
CA PHE A 14 -1.43 -11.62 6.99
C PHE A 14 -2.81 -12.28 6.91
N ASP A 15 -2.83 -13.61 6.97
CA ASP A 15 -4.02 -14.45 6.82
C ASP A 15 -4.88 -14.41 8.07
N VAL A 16 -5.93 -13.60 8.05
CA VAL A 16 -6.89 -13.42 9.15
C VAL A 16 -8.26 -13.06 8.58
N PRO A 17 -9.37 -13.41 9.26
CA PRO A 17 -10.69 -12.96 8.85
C PRO A 17 -10.74 -11.43 8.80
N VAL A 18 -11.21 -10.90 7.67
CA VAL A 18 -11.40 -9.46 7.47
C VAL A 18 -12.79 -9.04 7.92
N TRP A 19 -13.77 -9.93 7.82
CA TRP A 19 -15.17 -9.61 8.14
C TRP A 19 -15.62 -10.40 9.37
N ASP A 20 -16.27 -9.72 10.31
CA ASP A 20 -16.91 -10.38 11.45
C ASP A 20 -18.27 -10.99 11.05
N ALA A 21 -18.91 -11.67 12.00
CA ALA A 21 -20.22 -12.31 11.78
C ALA A 21 -21.35 -11.30 11.50
N GLU A 22 -21.14 -10.03 11.83
CA GLU A 22 -22.10 -8.93 11.62
C GLU A 22 -21.85 -8.19 10.29
N GLY A 23 -20.79 -8.56 9.56
CA GLY A 23 -20.42 -7.95 8.29
C GLY A 23 -19.61 -6.65 8.43
N HIS A 24 -18.96 -6.42 9.57
CA HIS A 24 -18.02 -5.31 9.73
C HIS A 24 -16.59 -5.73 9.42
N ILE A 25 -15.80 -4.77 8.93
CA ILE A 25 -14.36 -4.96 8.75
C ILE A 25 -13.70 -5.02 10.13
N CYS A 26 -13.09 -6.15 10.44
CA CYS A 26 -12.25 -6.35 11.60
C CYS A 26 -11.05 -5.40 11.59
N PRO A 27 -10.45 -5.09 12.76
CA PRO A 27 -9.18 -4.37 12.78
C PRO A 27 -8.07 -5.23 12.17
N ALA A 28 -7.08 -4.57 11.56
CA ALA A 28 -5.86 -5.25 11.13
C ALA A 28 -5.15 -5.91 12.33
N PRO A 29 -4.54 -7.10 12.14
CA PRO A 29 -3.85 -7.77 13.23
C PRO A 29 -2.61 -6.99 13.66
N PRO A 30 -2.17 -7.07 14.93
CA PRO A 30 -1.01 -6.33 15.43
C PRO A 30 0.27 -6.54 14.60
N GLU A 31 0.45 -7.73 14.05
CA GLU A 31 1.59 -8.08 13.19
C GLU A 31 1.60 -7.28 11.89
N ALA A 32 0.44 -7.09 11.25
CA ALA A 32 0.31 -6.26 10.05
C ALA A 32 0.57 -4.78 10.35
N ILE A 33 0.07 -4.28 11.49
CA ILE A 33 0.32 -2.91 11.95
C ILE A 33 1.81 -2.70 12.22
N SER A 34 2.44 -3.64 12.92
CA SER A 34 3.88 -3.60 13.21
C SER A 34 4.71 -3.58 11.93
N LYS A 35 4.35 -4.40 10.93
CA LYS A 35 5.05 -4.44 9.65
C LYS A 35 4.86 -3.15 8.84
N PHE A 36 3.66 -2.57 8.88
CA PHE A 36 3.38 -1.27 8.26
C PHE A 36 4.27 -0.17 8.84
N GLU A 37 4.36 -0.06 10.17
CA GLU A 37 5.18 0.95 10.83
C GLU A 37 6.68 0.72 10.59
N GLU A 38 7.15 -0.54 10.59
CA GLU A 38 8.53 -0.89 10.24
C GLU A 38 8.88 -0.39 8.82
N LEU A 39 8.07 -0.71 7.81
CA LEU A 39 8.32 -0.31 6.43
C LEU A 39 8.23 1.20 6.26
N LYS A 40 7.27 1.85 6.92
CA LYS A 40 7.14 3.31 6.90
C LYS A 40 8.37 4.01 7.49
N GLN A 41 8.95 3.46 8.56
CA GLN A 41 10.14 4.04 9.19
C GLN A 41 11.43 3.72 8.44
N ASN A 42 11.59 2.51 7.94
CA ASN A 42 12.85 2.06 7.34
C ASN A 42 12.87 2.27 5.83
N TRP A 43 11.89 1.72 5.10
CA TRP A 43 11.89 1.72 3.64
C TRP A 43 11.76 3.15 3.08
N MET A 44 10.84 3.95 3.62
CA MET A 44 10.66 5.33 3.15
C MET A 44 11.89 6.22 3.35
N GLN A 45 12.77 5.91 4.32
CA GLN A 45 14.01 6.67 4.54
C GLN A 45 15.13 6.25 3.58
N THR A 46 15.06 5.06 3.00
CA THR A 46 16.10 4.53 2.10
C THR A 46 15.92 4.94 0.64
N LEU A 47 14.75 5.46 0.26
CA LEU A 47 14.43 5.74 -1.13
C LEU A 47 14.99 7.09 -1.60
N PRO A 48 15.52 7.15 -2.84
CA PRO A 48 15.86 8.42 -3.46
C PRO A 48 14.60 9.27 -3.65
N LYS A 49 14.67 10.56 -3.34
CA LYS A 49 13.57 11.50 -3.55
C LYS A 49 13.52 11.95 -5.01
N LEU A 50 12.85 11.18 -5.85
CA LEU A 50 12.61 11.54 -7.24
C LEU A 50 11.33 12.38 -7.36
N SER A 51 11.39 13.51 -8.07
CA SER A 51 10.29 14.50 -8.11
C SER A 51 8.98 13.96 -8.68
N GLN A 52 9.05 12.94 -9.54
CA GLN A 52 7.90 12.30 -10.19
C GLN A 52 7.34 11.11 -9.40
N GLU A 53 8.00 10.71 -8.32
CA GLU A 53 7.65 9.53 -7.54
C GLU A 53 7.15 9.94 -6.16
N VAL A 54 6.13 9.23 -5.68
CA VAL A 54 5.60 9.36 -4.33
C VAL A 54 5.68 7.98 -3.69
N PRO A 55 6.72 7.69 -2.88
CA PRO A 55 6.79 6.45 -2.15
C PRO A 55 5.69 6.40 -1.10
N SER A 56 5.07 5.23 -0.97
CA SER A 56 3.94 5.00 -0.09
C SER A 56 4.02 3.60 0.51
N VAL A 57 3.61 3.48 1.76
CA VAL A 57 3.33 2.21 2.40
C VAL A 57 1.82 2.14 2.60
N ALA A 58 1.20 1.04 2.21
CA ALA A 58 -0.24 0.82 2.29
C ALA A 58 -0.54 -0.39 3.17
N LEU A 59 -1.63 -0.31 3.93
CA LEU A 59 -2.21 -1.40 4.70
C LEU A 59 -3.70 -1.47 4.35
N TYR A 60 -4.15 -2.59 3.79
CA TYR A 60 -5.54 -2.73 3.36
C TYR A 60 -6.01 -4.19 3.42
N PRO A 61 -7.31 -4.42 3.66
CA PRO A 61 -7.88 -5.76 3.58
C PRO A 61 -7.98 -6.23 2.12
N ILE A 62 -7.81 -7.53 1.89
CA ILE A 62 -7.98 -8.15 0.58
C ILE A 62 -8.51 -9.59 0.69
N TYR A 63 -9.11 -10.07 -0.40
CA TYR A 63 -9.35 -11.48 -0.65
C TYR A 63 -8.31 -12.02 -1.63
N LYS A 64 -7.52 -13.02 -1.21
CA LYS A 64 -6.57 -13.74 -2.08
C LYS A 64 -7.06 -15.17 -2.26
N GLY A 65 -7.81 -15.40 -3.34
CA GLY A 65 -8.52 -16.68 -3.55
C GLY A 65 -9.53 -16.92 -2.43
N ASP A 66 -9.43 -18.07 -1.77
CA ASP A 66 -10.28 -18.43 -0.63
C ASP A 66 -9.83 -17.83 0.71
N LYS A 67 -8.72 -17.08 0.74
CA LYS A 67 -8.18 -16.48 1.96
C LYS A 67 -8.59 -15.02 2.12
N GLN A 68 -8.87 -14.63 3.35
CA GLN A 68 -9.05 -13.25 3.76
C GLN A 68 -7.81 -12.80 4.52
N GLY A 69 -7.48 -11.53 4.43
CA GLY A 69 -6.41 -10.99 5.24
C GLY A 69 -6.10 -9.55 4.94
N TYR A 70 -5.00 -9.10 5.53
CA TYR A 70 -4.46 -7.77 5.30
C TYR A 70 -3.18 -7.88 4.48
N VAL A 71 -3.03 -6.99 3.51
CA VAL A 71 -1.77 -6.78 2.82
C VAL A 71 -1.13 -5.51 3.35
N VAL A 72 0.16 -5.62 3.67
CA VAL A 72 1.05 -4.48 3.80
C VAL A 72 1.93 -4.44 2.56
N ALA A 73 1.89 -3.34 1.82
CA ALA A 73 2.64 -3.19 0.58
C ALA A 73 3.45 -1.89 0.56
N THR A 74 4.66 -1.96 0.02
CA THR A 74 5.42 -0.78 -0.39
C THR A 74 5.14 -0.50 -1.86
N GLN A 75 4.90 0.75 -2.19
CA GLN A 75 4.52 1.14 -3.55
C GLN A 75 5.12 2.48 -3.95
N ILE A 76 5.43 2.62 -5.23
CA ILE A 76 5.81 3.89 -5.86
C ILE A 76 4.62 4.37 -6.68
N ILE A 77 4.10 5.56 -6.35
CA ILE A 77 3.04 6.21 -7.11
C ILE A 77 3.69 7.24 -8.04
N TYR A 78 3.49 7.10 -9.34
CA TYR A 78 3.99 8.04 -10.33
C TYR A 78 3.00 9.18 -10.52
N LYS A 79 3.47 10.41 -10.34
CA LYS A 79 2.68 11.60 -10.66
C LYS A 79 2.39 11.60 -12.16
N PRO A 80 1.16 11.96 -12.58
CA PRO A 80 0.89 12.19 -13.99
C PRO A 80 1.87 13.25 -14.48
N SER A 81 2.55 13.00 -15.60
CA SER A 81 3.46 13.98 -16.18
C SER A 81 2.64 15.21 -16.52
N SER A 82 2.87 16.32 -15.82
CA SER A 82 2.42 17.62 -16.29
C SER A 82 3.09 17.81 -17.65
N ILE A 83 2.31 17.61 -18.71
CA ILE A 83 2.69 18.10 -20.04
C ILE A 83 2.94 19.60 -19.82
N PRO A 84 4.13 20.14 -20.16
CA PRO A 84 4.28 21.59 -20.13
C PRO A 84 3.20 22.15 -21.05
N GLU A 85 2.34 23.02 -20.52
CA GLU A 85 1.53 23.90 -21.37
C GLU A 85 2.55 24.67 -22.23
N GLU A 86 2.64 24.31 -23.51
CA GLU A 86 3.37 25.10 -24.50
C GLU A 86 2.62 26.45 -24.64
N ASP A 87 3.34 27.51 -24.25
CA ASP A 87 3.19 28.96 -24.49
C ASP A 87 1.82 29.53 -24.93
#